data_AF-A0A939ZD41-F1
#
_entry.id   AF-A0A939ZD41-F1
#
_cell.length_a   1.000
_cell.length_b   1.000
_cell.length_c   1.000
_cell.angle_alpha   90.00
_cell.angle_beta   90.00
_cell.angle_gamma   90.00
#
_symmetry.space_group_name_H-M   'P 1'
#
loop_
_entity.id
_entity.type
_entity.pdbx_description
1 polymer ?
#
loop_
_entity_poly.entity_id
_entity_poly.type
_entity_poly.pdbx_seq_one_letter_code
_entity_poly.pdbx_strand_id
1 'polypeptide(L)'
;MAIRKNDYLIRLMKRRSIVALCAGCLTVALAFCGIIAGVNKTNVEMGKNGFLSFIYFTMISNTIAMLSAAFTIPFAVEGIRKKRFTLPRWISLMHFTAAVSVTVMFFCVVCFISRVSPKDAFGGANLITHIFCPVLILISFFQTENGYIYTLKNQMLGMIPLCLYIIAYFIEVILIGETNGGWPDIYHINEVLPYWVAIPILFILGLFLSYLIRIISNRLTNIRRNKMLALLRSDAAPGEITAGIYKLGVMIGGKGEKNRIQIPYDILEFIADKYSLNIDDLTKPFMNGFLEGLKERNKDEKEKEPVV
;
A
#
# COMPACT_ATOMS: atom_id res chain seq x y z
N MET A 1 36.03 4.71 -0.61
CA MET A 1 35.31 3.44 -0.30
C MET A 1 34.16 3.77 0.66
N ALA A 2 33.15 4.54 0.20
CA ALA A 2 32.20 5.24 1.08
C ALA A 2 30.91 4.45 1.41
N ILE A 3 30.67 3.31 0.77
CA ILE A 3 29.44 2.51 0.93
C ILE A 3 29.80 1.08 1.37
N ARG A 4 30.15 0.88 2.64
CA ARG A 4 30.56 -0.42 3.20
C ARG A 4 29.40 -1.42 3.41
N LYS A 5 28.13 -1.02 3.20
CA LYS A 5 26.92 -1.80 3.56
C LYS A 5 25.85 -1.90 2.46
N ASN A 6 26.23 -1.91 1.18
CA ASN A 6 25.29 -2.08 0.07
C ASN A 6 24.44 -3.36 0.20
N ASP A 7 25.03 -4.45 0.69
CA ASP A 7 24.31 -5.71 0.88
C ASP A 7 23.19 -5.64 1.93
N TYR A 8 23.33 -4.79 2.95
CA TYR A 8 22.32 -4.66 4.00
C TYR A 8 21.06 -3.96 3.48
N LEU A 9 21.21 -2.85 2.74
CA LEU A 9 20.09 -2.14 2.11
C LEU A 9 19.36 -3.03 1.12
N ILE A 10 20.12 -3.70 0.26
CA ILE A 10 19.60 -4.63 -0.73
C ILE A 10 18.81 -5.77 -0.07
N ARG A 11 19.34 -6.36 1.01
CA ARG A 11 18.65 -7.43 1.75
C ARG A 11 17.39 -6.92 2.46
N LEU A 12 17.43 -5.70 3.01
CA LEU A 12 16.29 -5.08 3.70
C LEU A 12 15.14 -4.81 2.72
N MET A 13 15.42 -4.17 1.58
CA MET A 13 14.43 -3.86 0.55
C MET A 13 13.85 -5.15 -0.05
N LYS A 14 14.69 -6.16 -0.30
CA LYS A 14 14.24 -7.47 -0.79
C LYS A 14 13.30 -8.15 0.20
N ARG A 15 13.64 -8.20 1.49
CA ARG A 15 12.78 -8.82 2.52
C ARG A 15 11.40 -8.16 2.59
N ARG A 16 11.36 -6.82 2.59
CA ARG A 16 10.07 -6.09 2.60
C ARG A 16 9.25 -6.34 1.35
N SER A 17 9.89 -6.33 0.19
CA SER A 17 9.24 -6.62 -1.09
C SER A 17 8.63 -8.03 -1.09
N ILE A 18 9.33 -9.01 -0.50
CA ILE A 18 8.79 -10.37 -0.33
C ILE A 18 7.57 -10.36 0.59
N VAL A 19 7.64 -9.69 1.75
CA VAL A 19 6.49 -9.64 2.68
C VAL A 19 5.30 -8.95 2.05
N ALA A 20 5.51 -7.81 1.37
CA ALA A 20 4.46 -7.09 0.66
C ALA A 20 3.87 -7.92 -0.49
N LEU A 21 4.70 -8.67 -1.23
CA LEU A 21 4.23 -9.59 -2.27
C LEU A 21 3.38 -10.72 -1.70
N CYS A 22 3.86 -11.42 -0.67
CA CYS A 22 3.11 -12.49 -0.03
C CYS A 22 1.79 -11.99 0.57
N ALA A 23 1.83 -10.89 1.32
CA ALA A 23 0.64 -10.28 1.90
C ALA A 23 -0.33 -9.79 0.82
N GLY A 24 0.18 -9.18 -0.26
CA GLY A 24 -0.62 -8.73 -1.40
C GLY A 24 -1.31 -9.88 -2.13
N CYS A 25 -0.57 -10.95 -2.49
CA CYS A 25 -1.14 -12.12 -3.15
C CYS A 25 -2.19 -12.81 -2.27
N LEU A 26 -1.92 -12.99 -0.97
CA LEU A 26 -2.88 -13.56 -0.04
C LEU A 26 -4.12 -12.68 0.12
N THR A 27 -3.96 -11.35 0.20
CA THR A 27 -5.08 -10.41 0.25
C THR A 27 -5.95 -10.56 -1.00
N VAL A 28 -5.35 -10.62 -2.19
CA VAL A 28 -6.10 -10.78 -3.45
C VAL A 28 -6.88 -12.10 -3.44
N ALA A 29 -6.23 -13.21 -3.14
CA ALA A 29 -6.87 -14.53 -3.15
C ALA A 29 -8.00 -14.63 -2.13
N LEU A 30 -7.74 -14.21 -0.89
CA LEU A 30 -8.70 -14.32 0.21
C LEU A 30 -9.88 -13.34 0.03
N ALA A 31 -9.63 -12.10 -0.38
CA ALA A 31 -10.69 -11.14 -0.65
C ALA A 31 -11.55 -11.59 -1.82
N PHE A 32 -10.95 -12.12 -2.90
CA PHE A 32 -11.69 -12.68 -4.02
C PHE A 32 -12.59 -13.85 -3.57
N CYS A 33 -12.04 -14.82 -2.84
CA CYS A 33 -12.83 -15.93 -2.29
C CYS A 33 -13.96 -15.44 -1.36
N GLY A 34 -13.68 -14.48 -0.49
CA GLY A 34 -14.68 -13.88 0.39
C GLY A 34 -15.79 -13.15 -0.36
N ILE A 35 -15.45 -12.43 -1.43
CA ILE A 35 -16.42 -11.73 -2.29
C ILE A 35 -17.30 -12.74 -3.04
N ILE A 36 -16.71 -13.77 -3.64
CA ILE A 36 -17.47 -14.83 -4.33
C ILE A 36 -18.38 -15.56 -3.35
N ALA A 37 -17.91 -15.88 -2.14
CA ALA A 37 -18.74 -16.49 -1.11
C ALA A 37 -19.92 -15.57 -0.71
N GLY A 38 -19.69 -14.27 -0.54
CA GLY A 38 -20.76 -13.30 -0.24
C GLY A 38 -21.80 -13.16 -1.35
N VAL A 39 -21.35 -13.12 -2.62
CA VAL A 39 -22.22 -13.09 -3.80
C VAL A 39 -23.03 -14.38 -3.91
N ASN A 40 -22.39 -15.54 -3.75
CA ASN A 40 -23.06 -16.84 -3.81
C ASN A 40 -24.07 -17.03 -2.69
N LYS A 41 -23.72 -16.64 -1.45
CA LYS A 41 -24.65 -16.65 -0.32
C LYS A 41 -25.91 -15.84 -0.63
N THR A 42 -25.73 -14.65 -1.18
CA THR A 42 -26.85 -13.75 -1.53
C THR A 42 -27.70 -14.31 -2.69
N ASN A 43 -27.05 -14.89 -3.72
CA ASN A 43 -27.72 -15.52 -4.85
C ASN A 43 -28.52 -16.78 -4.45
N VAL A 44 -27.85 -17.72 -3.77
CA VAL A 44 -28.36 -19.09 -3.59
C VAL A 44 -29.16 -19.21 -2.30
N GLU A 45 -28.67 -18.67 -1.18
CA GLU A 45 -29.33 -18.85 0.12
C GLU A 45 -30.47 -17.84 0.31
N MET A 46 -30.35 -16.64 -0.24
CA MET A 46 -31.36 -15.59 -0.09
C MET A 46 -32.27 -15.43 -1.32
N GLY A 47 -31.95 -16.10 -2.44
CA GLY A 47 -32.72 -15.97 -3.69
C GLY A 47 -32.72 -14.55 -4.28
N LYS A 48 -31.75 -13.71 -3.92
CA LYS A 48 -31.66 -12.31 -4.35
C LYS A 48 -30.52 -12.14 -5.37
N ASN A 49 -30.52 -11.05 -6.12
CA ASN A 49 -29.38 -10.73 -6.98
C ASN A 49 -28.10 -10.63 -6.12
N GLY A 50 -27.09 -11.43 -6.42
CA GLY A 50 -25.85 -11.53 -5.64
C GLY A 50 -25.07 -10.23 -5.53
N PHE A 51 -25.24 -9.30 -6.49
CA PHE A 51 -24.70 -7.95 -6.40
C PHE A 51 -25.28 -7.13 -5.24
N LEU A 52 -26.43 -7.53 -4.70
CA LEU A 52 -26.99 -6.94 -3.49
C LEU A 52 -26.04 -7.12 -2.28
N SER A 53 -25.10 -8.07 -2.30
CA SER A 53 -24.06 -8.16 -1.28
C SER A 53 -23.16 -6.91 -1.20
N PHE A 54 -23.14 -6.03 -2.21
CA PHE A 54 -22.38 -4.78 -2.16
C PHE A 54 -23.05 -3.69 -1.32
N ILE A 55 -24.25 -3.92 -0.78
CA ILE A 55 -24.81 -3.04 0.26
C ILE A 55 -24.00 -3.10 1.56
N TYR A 56 -23.15 -4.12 1.75
CA TYR A 56 -22.29 -4.27 2.92
C TYR A 56 -20.95 -3.54 2.69
N PHE A 57 -20.57 -2.64 3.61
CA PHE A 57 -19.25 -1.99 3.58
C PHE A 57 -18.09 -3.00 3.67
N THR A 58 -18.32 -4.17 4.28
CA THR A 58 -17.36 -5.28 4.27
C THR A 58 -16.99 -5.68 2.85
N MET A 59 -17.96 -5.82 1.95
CA MET A 59 -17.73 -6.21 0.56
C MET A 59 -17.02 -5.10 -0.23
N ILE A 60 -17.45 -3.85 -0.06
CA ILE A 60 -16.83 -2.69 -0.71
C ILE A 60 -15.37 -2.53 -0.25
N SER A 61 -15.13 -2.50 1.06
CA SER A 61 -13.79 -2.29 1.64
C SER A 61 -12.81 -3.40 1.25
N ASN A 62 -13.23 -4.67 1.25
CA ASN A 62 -12.41 -5.79 0.79
C ASN A 62 -12.16 -5.76 -0.72
N THR A 63 -13.10 -5.26 -1.53
CA THR A 63 -12.88 -5.06 -2.98
C THR A 63 -11.82 -3.99 -3.22
N ILE A 64 -11.87 -2.87 -2.50
CA ILE A 64 -10.85 -1.81 -2.58
C ILE A 64 -9.48 -2.35 -2.13
N ALA A 65 -9.44 -3.16 -1.07
CA ALA A 65 -8.22 -3.81 -0.60
C ALA A 65 -7.64 -4.81 -1.63
N MET A 66 -8.48 -5.64 -2.24
CA MET A 66 -8.10 -6.56 -3.31
C MET A 66 -7.48 -5.81 -4.49
N LEU A 67 -8.16 -4.77 -5.00
CA LEU A 67 -7.67 -3.97 -6.13
C LEU A 67 -6.36 -3.26 -5.78
N SER A 68 -6.25 -2.73 -4.57
CA SER A 68 -5.02 -2.10 -4.10
C SER A 68 -3.87 -3.08 -4.03
N ALA A 69 -4.08 -4.23 -3.39
CA ALA A 69 -3.08 -5.28 -3.32
C ALA A 69 -2.65 -5.72 -4.73
N ALA A 70 -3.60 -5.93 -5.65
CA ALA A 70 -3.32 -6.31 -7.03
C ALA A 70 -2.42 -5.29 -7.75
N PHE A 71 -2.68 -3.99 -7.63
CA PHE A 71 -1.82 -2.96 -8.24
C PHE A 71 -0.45 -2.85 -7.57
N THR A 72 -0.28 -3.30 -6.34
CA THR A 72 1.03 -3.28 -5.65
C THR A 72 1.94 -4.45 -6.04
N ILE A 73 1.37 -5.59 -6.47
CA ILE A 73 2.11 -6.82 -6.77
C ILE A 73 3.23 -6.62 -7.82
N PRO A 74 2.98 -5.98 -8.99
CA PRO A 74 4.04 -5.79 -9.99
C PRO A 74 5.25 -5.02 -9.45
N PHE A 75 5.01 -4.02 -8.60
CA PHE A 75 6.06 -3.22 -7.98
C PHE A 75 6.77 -3.98 -6.86
N ALA A 76 6.08 -4.86 -6.13
CA ALA A 76 6.71 -5.74 -5.17
C ALA A 76 7.64 -6.74 -5.88
N VAL A 77 7.22 -7.28 -7.03
CA VAL A 77 8.07 -8.12 -7.89
C VAL A 77 9.28 -7.32 -8.41
N GLU A 78 9.08 -6.09 -8.86
CA GLU A 78 10.18 -5.20 -9.27
C GLU A 78 11.12 -4.91 -8.08
N GLY A 79 10.59 -4.72 -6.88
CA GLY A 79 11.35 -4.58 -5.64
C GLY A 79 12.26 -5.77 -5.34
N ILE A 80 11.81 -6.99 -5.65
CA ILE A 80 12.64 -8.21 -5.51
C ILE A 80 13.71 -8.28 -6.60
N ARG A 81 13.35 -8.02 -7.86
CA ARG A 81 14.24 -8.18 -9.03
C ARG A 81 15.28 -7.06 -9.12
N LYS A 82 14.82 -5.81 -9.02
CA LYS A 82 15.61 -4.59 -9.22
C LYS A 82 16.06 -3.95 -7.91
N LYS A 83 15.69 -4.53 -6.75
CA LYS A 83 16.07 -4.05 -5.41
C LYS A 83 15.57 -2.62 -5.15
N ARG A 84 14.52 -2.19 -5.86
CA ARG A 84 13.87 -0.88 -5.72
C ARG A 84 12.37 -1.11 -5.65
N PHE A 85 11.81 -0.92 -4.46
CA PHE A 85 10.36 -0.99 -4.26
C PHE A 85 9.85 0.43 -4.09
N THR A 86 9.19 0.95 -5.13
CA THR A 86 8.62 2.30 -5.14
C THR A 86 7.30 2.25 -5.86
N LEU A 87 6.22 2.68 -5.20
CA LEU A 87 4.91 2.80 -5.83
C LEU A 87 4.68 4.22 -6.36
N PRO A 88 4.03 4.35 -7.53
CA PRO A 88 3.40 5.59 -7.95
C PRO A 88 2.48 6.15 -6.87
N ARG A 89 2.46 7.48 -6.75
CA ARG A 89 1.69 8.20 -5.72
C ARG A 89 0.22 7.78 -5.65
N TRP A 90 -0.42 7.55 -6.79
CA TRP A 90 -1.83 7.16 -6.84
C TRP A 90 -2.08 5.75 -6.28
N ILE A 91 -1.16 4.80 -6.52
CA ILE A 91 -1.25 3.45 -5.93
C ILE A 91 -1.01 3.53 -4.42
N SER A 92 -0.03 4.33 -3.98
CA SER A 92 0.22 4.60 -2.57
C SER A 92 -1.01 5.17 -1.86
N LEU A 93 -1.73 6.06 -2.52
CA LEU A 93 -2.97 6.64 -2.00
C LEU A 93 -4.09 5.60 -1.97
N MET A 94 -4.26 4.81 -3.02
CA MET A 94 -5.27 3.74 -3.06
C MET A 94 -5.04 2.69 -1.97
N HIS A 95 -3.78 2.36 -1.69
CA HIS A 95 -3.41 1.43 -0.61
C HIS A 95 -3.65 2.02 0.78
N PHE A 96 -3.41 3.31 0.95
CA PHE A 96 -3.81 4.01 2.16
C PHE A 96 -5.34 4.01 2.33
N THR A 97 -6.10 4.32 1.27
CA THR A 97 -7.58 4.26 1.28
C THR A 97 -8.10 2.86 1.64
N ALA A 98 -7.50 1.82 1.07
CA ALA A 98 -7.81 0.43 1.41
C ALA A 98 -7.56 0.15 2.90
N ALA A 99 -6.37 0.47 3.40
CA ALA A 99 -5.98 0.28 4.79
C ALA A 99 -6.90 1.02 5.76
N VAL A 100 -7.32 2.24 5.44
CA VAL A 100 -8.32 2.98 6.24
C VAL A 100 -9.66 2.25 6.22
N SER A 101 -10.17 1.91 5.04
CA SER A 101 -11.51 1.33 4.87
C SER A 101 -11.66 0.00 5.61
N VAL A 102 -10.71 -0.91 5.44
CA VAL A 102 -10.73 -2.21 6.11
C VAL A 102 -10.51 -2.12 7.62
N THR A 103 -9.76 -1.12 8.10
CA THR A 103 -9.57 -0.91 9.55
C THR A 103 -10.86 -0.43 10.17
N VAL A 104 -11.52 0.57 9.57
CA VAL A 104 -12.84 1.04 10.05
C VAL A 104 -13.83 -0.11 10.06
N MET A 105 -13.91 -0.88 8.98
CA MET A 105 -14.78 -2.05 8.91
C MET A 105 -14.48 -3.07 10.01
N PHE A 106 -13.21 -3.42 10.24
CA PHE A 106 -12.81 -4.33 11.32
C PHE A 106 -13.30 -3.83 12.69
N PHE A 107 -13.13 -2.53 12.98
CA PHE A 107 -13.64 -1.95 14.22
C PHE A 107 -15.16 -2.00 14.30
N CYS A 108 -15.88 -1.73 13.20
CA CYS A 108 -17.33 -1.85 13.19
C CYS A 108 -17.79 -3.28 13.51
N VAL A 109 -17.15 -4.29 12.91
CA VAL A 109 -17.46 -5.70 13.16
C VAL A 109 -17.21 -6.06 14.62
N VAL A 110 -16.05 -5.68 15.17
CA VAL A 110 -15.68 -6.00 16.55
C VAL A 110 -16.60 -5.27 17.54
N CYS A 111 -16.90 -3.99 17.33
CA CYS A 111 -17.65 -3.19 18.30
C CYS A 111 -19.17 -3.41 18.24
N PHE A 112 -19.74 -3.61 17.05
CA PHE A 112 -21.19 -3.72 16.86
C PHE A 112 -21.61 -5.15 16.58
N ILE A 113 -21.21 -5.71 15.43
CA ILE A 113 -21.70 -7.02 14.97
C ILE A 113 -21.36 -8.12 15.98
N SER A 114 -20.13 -8.16 16.50
CA SER A 114 -19.72 -9.23 17.41
C SER A 114 -20.48 -9.25 18.74
N ARG A 115 -21.07 -8.13 19.15
CA ARG A 115 -21.90 -8.06 20.37
C ARG A 115 -23.28 -8.65 20.18
N VAL A 116 -23.83 -8.57 18.97
CA VAL A 116 -25.18 -9.04 18.63
C VAL A 116 -25.13 -10.46 18.07
N SER A 117 -24.24 -10.70 17.10
CA SER A 117 -24.05 -12.01 16.46
C SER A 117 -22.56 -12.33 16.25
N PRO A 118 -21.91 -13.00 17.23
CA PRO A 118 -20.52 -13.43 17.09
C PRO A 118 -20.28 -14.34 15.88
N LYS A 119 -21.28 -15.16 15.53
CA LYS A 119 -21.21 -16.06 14.37
C LYS A 119 -21.20 -15.28 13.06
N ASP A 120 -21.96 -14.20 12.95
CA ASP A 120 -21.92 -13.36 11.75
C ASP A 120 -20.67 -12.47 11.73
N ALA A 121 -20.11 -12.13 12.88
CA ALA A 121 -18.83 -11.43 12.94
C ALA A 121 -17.64 -12.31 12.54
N PHE A 122 -17.57 -13.57 12.98
CA PHE A 122 -16.34 -14.37 12.88
C PHE A 122 -16.53 -15.80 12.34
N GLY A 123 -17.72 -16.15 11.88
CA GLY A 123 -18.02 -17.48 11.34
C GLY A 123 -17.69 -17.61 9.86
N GLY A 124 -17.10 -18.75 9.47
CA GLY A 124 -16.91 -19.14 8.08
C GLY A 124 -16.17 -18.08 7.25
N ALA A 125 -16.76 -17.68 6.12
CA ALA A 125 -16.18 -16.68 5.21
C ALA A 125 -16.03 -15.29 5.84
N ASN A 126 -16.81 -14.96 6.88
CA ASN A 126 -16.72 -13.66 7.56
C ASN A 126 -15.41 -13.53 8.35
N LEU A 127 -14.82 -14.63 8.82
CA LEU A 127 -13.50 -14.60 9.43
C LEU A 127 -12.43 -14.08 8.45
N ILE A 128 -12.56 -14.46 7.18
CA ILE A 128 -11.66 -14.05 6.11
C ILE A 128 -11.80 -12.56 5.85
N THR A 129 -13.02 -12.10 5.60
CA THR A 129 -13.31 -10.72 5.20
C THR A 129 -13.24 -9.73 6.35
N HIS A 130 -13.46 -10.16 7.60
CA HIS A 130 -13.40 -9.31 8.78
C HIS A 130 -12.06 -9.32 9.50
N ILE A 131 -11.25 -10.38 9.43
CA ILE A 131 -9.95 -10.45 10.14
C ILE A 131 -8.77 -10.59 9.18
N PHE A 132 -8.72 -11.68 8.41
CA PHE A 132 -7.52 -12.01 7.64
C PHE A 132 -7.20 -10.95 6.59
N CYS A 133 -8.19 -10.53 5.80
CA CYS A 133 -7.99 -9.50 4.78
C CYS A 133 -7.55 -8.15 5.39
N PRO A 134 -8.20 -7.59 6.43
CA PRO A 134 -7.75 -6.38 7.11
C PRO A 134 -6.33 -6.45 7.67
N VAL A 135 -5.95 -7.58 8.27
CA VAL A 135 -4.59 -7.75 8.82
C VAL A 135 -3.56 -7.79 7.69
N LEU A 136 -3.82 -8.56 6.63
CA LEU A 136 -2.89 -8.71 5.51
C LEU A 136 -2.71 -7.41 4.73
N ILE A 137 -3.77 -6.64 4.49
CA ILE A 137 -3.66 -5.34 3.82
C ILE A 137 -2.91 -4.32 4.69
N LEU A 138 -3.08 -4.32 6.03
CA LEU A 138 -2.28 -3.49 6.92
C LEU A 138 -0.80 -3.90 6.92
N ILE A 139 -0.51 -5.21 6.94
CA ILE A 139 0.87 -5.71 6.80
C ILE A 139 1.46 -5.25 5.47
N SER A 140 0.73 -5.46 4.36
CA SER A 140 1.17 -5.07 3.03
C SER A 140 1.42 -3.56 2.95
N PHE A 141 0.47 -2.76 3.43
CA PHE A 141 0.55 -1.30 3.45
C PHE A 141 1.77 -0.81 4.26
N PHE A 142 1.92 -1.28 5.50
CA PHE A 142 3.02 -0.84 6.34
C PHE A 142 4.37 -1.37 5.84
N GLN A 143 4.46 -2.53 5.20
CA GLN A 143 5.73 -3.03 4.65
C GLN A 143 6.10 -2.41 3.31
N THR A 144 5.12 -1.82 2.61
CA THR A 144 5.36 -1.11 1.37
C THR A 144 6.18 0.14 1.62
N GLU A 145 7.26 0.28 0.87
CA GLU A 145 8.19 1.40 0.98
C GLU A 145 7.88 2.38 -0.13
N ASN A 146 7.15 3.43 0.22
CA ASN A 146 7.07 4.60 -0.62
C ASN A 146 7.66 5.72 0.21
N GLY A 147 8.67 6.43 -0.30
CA GLY A 147 9.13 7.69 0.29
C GLY A 147 8.04 8.79 0.35
N TYR A 148 6.78 8.41 0.11
CA TYR A 148 5.61 9.26 0.13
C TYR A 148 5.17 9.54 1.57
N ILE A 149 5.15 10.82 1.91
CA ILE A 149 4.61 11.32 3.18
C ILE A 149 3.14 11.67 2.98
N TYR A 150 2.27 11.07 3.78
CA TYR A 150 0.84 11.28 3.72
C TYR A 150 0.43 12.58 4.42
N THR A 151 -0.15 13.52 3.67
CA THR A 151 -0.66 14.79 4.17
C THR A 151 -2.10 14.66 4.71
N LEU A 152 -2.62 15.72 5.35
CA LEU A 152 -4.02 15.77 5.77
C LEU A 152 -4.99 15.65 4.58
N LYS A 153 -4.64 16.22 3.42
CA LYS A 153 -5.43 16.06 2.19
C LYS A 153 -5.57 14.59 1.81
N ASN A 154 -4.49 13.81 1.88
CA ASN A 154 -4.54 12.37 1.61
C ASN A 154 -5.40 11.62 2.62
N GLN A 155 -5.40 12.04 3.89
CA GLN A 155 -6.28 11.51 4.92
C GLN A 155 -7.75 11.65 4.52
N MET A 156 -8.15 12.86 4.12
CA MET A 156 -9.52 13.14 3.69
C MET A 156 -9.89 12.38 2.42
N LEU A 157 -8.96 12.23 1.46
CA LEU A 157 -9.18 11.39 0.28
C LEU A 157 -9.35 9.90 0.65
N GLY A 158 -8.61 9.41 1.64
CA GLY A 158 -8.73 8.04 2.14
C GLY A 158 -10.07 7.73 2.82
N MET A 159 -10.79 8.78 3.27
CA MET A 159 -12.09 8.67 3.91
C MET A 159 -13.27 8.60 2.91
N ILE A 160 -13.03 8.91 1.63
CA ILE A 160 -14.10 9.00 0.61
C ILE A 160 -15.00 7.75 0.60
N PRO A 161 -14.48 6.50 0.56
CA PRO A 161 -15.34 5.31 0.53
C PRO A 161 -16.26 5.21 1.75
N LEU A 162 -15.74 5.55 2.93
CA LEU A 162 -16.53 5.53 4.17
C LEU A 162 -17.61 6.63 4.14
N CYS A 163 -17.27 7.85 3.72
CA CYS A 163 -18.24 8.94 3.64
C CYS A 163 -19.39 8.62 2.68
N LEU A 164 -19.05 8.11 1.48
CA LEU A 164 -20.06 7.67 0.51
C LEU A 164 -20.94 6.56 1.08
N TYR A 165 -20.33 5.60 1.79
CA TYR A 165 -21.08 4.53 2.42
C TYR A 165 -22.02 5.03 3.52
N ILE A 166 -21.54 5.91 4.41
CA ILE A 166 -22.36 6.50 5.48
C ILE A 166 -23.54 7.27 4.90
N ILE A 167 -23.34 8.03 3.81
CA ILE A 167 -24.43 8.76 3.14
C ILE A 167 -25.45 7.78 2.55
N ALA A 168 -24.99 6.77 1.81
CA ALA A 168 -25.88 5.77 1.23
C ALA A 168 -26.67 5.01 2.31
N TYR A 169 -25.99 4.56 3.36
CA TYR A 169 -26.60 3.89 4.49
C TYR A 169 -27.62 4.78 5.22
N PHE A 170 -27.31 6.06 5.42
CA PHE A 170 -28.26 7.00 6.03
C PHE A 170 -29.53 7.16 5.20
N ILE A 171 -29.41 7.29 3.88
CA ILE A 171 -30.55 7.41 2.99
C ILE A 171 -31.38 6.12 3.00
N GLU A 172 -30.73 4.98 2.77
CA GLU A 172 -31.41 3.70 2.56
C GLU A 172 -32.03 3.13 3.86
N VAL A 173 -31.30 3.18 4.97
CA VAL A 173 -31.75 2.57 6.23
C VAL A 173 -32.64 3.50 7.04
N ILE A 174 -32.39 4.82 7.02
CA ILE A 174 -33.06 5.76 7.94
C ILE A 174 -34.13 6.58 7.23
N LEU A 175 -33.83 7.16 6.06
CA LEU A 175 -34.80 8.01 5.36
C LEU A 175 -35.85 7.19 4.61
N ILE A 176 -35.43 6.16 3.89
CA ILE A 176 -36.33 5.25 3.17
C ILE A 176 -36.83 4.20 4.15
N GLY A 177 -35.92 3.46 4.77
CA GLY A 177 -36.24 2.38 5.70
C GLY A 177 -36.74 1.11 5.00
N GLU A 178 -36.58 -0.03 5.67
CA GLU A 178 -36.87 -1.35 5.08
C GLU A 178 -38.33 -1.49 4.62
N THR A 179 -39.29 -0.92 5.35
CA THR A 179 -40.72 -0.98 5.01
C THR A 179 -41.07 -0.29 3.69
N ASN A 180 -40.25 0.67 3.24
CA ASN A 180 -40.43 1.39 1.98
C ASN A 180 -39.46 0.91 0.88
N GLY A 181 -38.82 -0.25 1.07
CA GLY A 181 -37.90 -0.84 0.10
C GLY A 181 -36.43 -0.40 0.25
N GLY A 182 -36.09 0.29 1.34
CA GLY A 182 -34.71 0.63 1.70
C GLY A 182 -33.93 -0.57 2.23
N TRP A 183 -32.67 -0.36 2.60
CA TRP A 183 -31.81 -1.42 3.13
C TRP A 183 -32.20 -1.82 4.56
N PRO A 184 -32.07 -3.12 4.92
CA PRO A 184 -32.17 -3.53 6.32
C PRO A 184 -31.02 -2.94 7.14
N ASP A 185 -31.23 -2.76 8.46
CA ASP A 185 -30.15 -2.38 9.39
C ASP A 185 -29.19 -3.55 9.63
N ILE A 186 -28.31 -3.75 8.66
CA ILE A 186 -27.34 -4.85 8.57
C ILE A 186 -26.32 -4.86 9.72
N TYR A 187 -26.02 -3.70 10.29
CA TYR A 187 -25.01 -3.56 11.33
C TYR A 187 -25.60 -3.61 12.72
N HIS A 188 -26.94 -3.77 12.83
CA HIS A 188 -27.67 -3.68 14.09
C HIS A 188 -27.30 -2.40 14.85
N ILE A 189 -27.06 -1.31 14.11
CA ILE A 189 -26.55 -0.07 14.71
C ILE A 189 -27.59 0.43 15.70
N ASN A 190 -28.86 0.48 15.31
CA ASN A 190 -29.93 1.00 16.16
C ASN A 190 -30.24 0.12 17.38
N GLU A 191 -29.87 -1.16 17.36
CA GLU A 191 -30.00 -2.06 18.52
C GLU A 191 -28.97 -1.72 19.61
N VAL A 192 -27.82 -1.16 19.22
CA VAL A 192 -26.75 -0.80 20.16
C VAL A 192 -26.78 0.69 20.51
N LEU A 193 -26.97 1.56 19.52
CA LEU A 193 -26.98 3.02 19.65
C LEU A 193 -27.94 3.65 18.64
N PRO A 194 -28.73 4.68 19.02
CA PRO A 194 -29.55 5.41 18.07
C PRO A 194 -28.72 5.95 16.90
N TYR A 195 -29.23 5.86 15.67
CA TYR A 195 -28.50 6.25 14.46
C TYR A 195 -27.88 7.65 14.50
N TRP A 196 -28.59 8.62 15.11
CA TRP A 196 -28.13 10.01 15.23
C TRP A 196 -26.91 10.17 16.13
N VAL A 197 -26.62 9.17 16.97
CA VAL A 197 -25.38 9.05 17.75
C VAL A 197 -24.35 8.20 17.00
N ALA A 198 -24.77 7.06 16.48
CA ALA A 198 -23.87 6.08 15.88
C ALA A 198 -23.16 6.61 14.61
N ILE A 199 -23.88 7.33 13.74
CA ILE A 199 -23.31 7.87 12.51
C ILE A 199 -22.18 8.89 12.79
N PRO A 200 -22.37 9.92 13.62
CA PRO A 200 -21.28 10.80 14.02
C PRO A 200 -20.10 10.06 14.66
N ILE A 201 -20.36 9.06 15.52
CA ILE A 201 -19.30 8.25 16.13
C ILE A 201 -18.50 7.49 15.06
N LEU A 202 -19.16 6.84 14.11
CA LEU A 202 -18.49 6.11 13.03
C LEU A 202 -17.63 7.05 12.16
N PHE A 203 -18.13 8.25 11.88
CA PHE A 203 -17.36 9.26 11.15
C PHE A 203 -16.13 9.72 11.92
N ILE A 204 -16.29 10.06 13.21
CA ILE A 204 -15.19 10.47 14.10
C ILE A 204 -14.18 9.33 14.25
N LEU A 205 -14.64 8.10 14.42
CA LEU A 205 -13.79 6.91 14.50
C LEU A 205 -13.00 6.72 13.21
N GLY A 206 -13.62 6.88 12.04
CA GLY A 206 -12.91 6.83 10.76
C GLY A 206 -11.85 7.93 10.62
N LEU A 207 -12.17 9.16 11.03
CA LEU A 207 -11.20 10.26 11.06
C LEU A 207 -10.03 9.95 12.00
N PHE A 208 -10.30 9.41 13.18
CA PHE A 208 -9.29 9.02 14.15
C PHE A 208 -8.41 7.88 13.64
N LEU A 209 -8.99 6.80 13.10
CA LEU A 209 -8.25 5.66 12.57
C LEU A 209 -7.42 6.04 11.34
N SER A 210 -7.97 6.85 10.43
CA SER A 210 -7.22 7.36 9.28
C SER A 210 -6.05 8.26 9.69
N TYR A 211 -6.24 9.08 10.74
CA TYR A 211 -5.18 9.87 11.34
C TYR A 211 -4.09 9.00 11.95
N LEU A 212 -4.45 7.95 12.71
CA LEU A 212 -3.49 7.01 13.29
C LEU A 212 -2.68 6.26 12.21
N ILE A 213 -3.35 5.71 11.20
CA ILE A 213 -2.68 5.01 10.09
C ILE A 213 -1.71 5.96 9.38
N ARG A 214 -2.12 7.22 9.15
CA ARG A 214 -1.27 8.26 8.57
C ARG A 214 -0.01 8.52 9.41
N ILE A 215 -0.16 8.71 10.73
CA ILE A 215 0.98 8.95 11.64
C ILE A 215 1.92 7.75 11.64
N ILE A 216 1.38 6.55 11.81
CA ILE A 216 2.18 5.32 11.88
C ILE A 216 2.96 5.16 10.57
N SER A 217 2.28 5.30 9.43
CA SER A 217 2.90 5.22 8.10
C SER A 217 4.01 6.26 7.95
N ASN A 218 3.74 7.54 8.22
CA ASN A 218 4.74 8.59 8.10
C ASN A 218 5.94 8.38 9.05
N ARG A 219 5.68 7.94 10.29
CA ARG A 219 6.74 7.63 11.27
C ARG A 219 7.60 6.46 10.80
N LEU A 220 6.98 5.40 10.29
CA LEU A 220 7.70 4.26 9.71
C LEU A 220 8.55 4.69 8.50
N THR A 221 7.99 5.51 7.61
CA THR A 221 8.73 6.07 6.46
C THR A 221 9.92 6.90 6.93
N ASN A 222 9.76 7.77 7.92
CA ASN A 222 10.86 8.56 8.49
C ASN A 222 11.92 7.69 9.17
N ILE A 223 11.53 6.66 9.94
CA ILE A 223 12.48 5.74 10.56
C ILE A 223 13.29 5.00 9.48
N ARG A 224 12.65 4.60 8.39
CA ARG A 224 13.32 3.94 7.25
C ARG A 224 14.29 4.89 6.58
N ARG A 225 13.84 6.10 6.28
CA ARG A 225 14.63 7.20 5.74
C ARG A 225 15.89 7.43 6.60
N ASN A 226 15.73 7.57 7.91
CA ASN A 226 16.85 7.78 8.85
C ASN A 226 17.80 6.58 8.93
N LYS A 227 17.28 5.34 8.89
CA LYS A 227 18.12 4.15 8.83
C LYS A 227 18.94 4.09 7.54
N MET A 228 18.37 4.52 6.41
CA MET A 228 19.15 4.67 5.18
C MET A 228 20.20 5.78 5.31
N LEU A 229 19.87 6.92 5.95
CA LEU A 229 20.82 8.03 6.17
C LEU A 229 22.00 7.57 7.01
N ALA A 230 21.75 6.78 8.06
CA ALA A 230 22.78 6.29 8.97
C ALA A 230 23.79 5.34 8.28
N LEU A 231 23.47 4.79 7.11
CA LEU A 231 24.39 3.95 6.34
C LEU A 231 25.34 4.77 5.46
N LEU A 232 25.03 6.04 5.23
CA LEU A 232 25.88 6.98 4.53
C LEU A 232 26.86 7.62 5.54
N ARG A 233 28.14 7.77 5.17
CA ARG A 233 29.16 8.41 6.03
C ARG A 233 28.85 9.89 6.26
N SER A 234 28.83 10.37 7.50
CA SER A 234 28.58 11.79 7.81
C SER A 234 29.73 12.71 7.40
N ASP A 235 30.93 12.17 7.27
CA ASP A 235 32.19 12.87 6.98
C ASP A 235 32.65 12.70 5.52
N ALA A 236 31.78 12.21 4.64
CA ALA A 236 32.15 12.02 3.24
C ALA A 236 32.39 13.36 2.55
N ALA A 237 33.60 13.55 2.01
CA ALA A 237 33.90 14.71 1.19
C ALA A 237 33.03 14.73 -0.09
N PRO A 238 32.70 15.90 -0.66
CA PRO A 238 31.89 16.01 -1.88
C PRO A 238 32.40 15.14 -3.06
N GLY A 239 33.73 15.02 -3.19
CA GLY A 239 34.35 14.13 -4.19
C GLY A 239 34.08 12.65 -3.96
N GLU A 240 34.04 12.19 -2.70
CA GLU A 240 33.70 10.79 -2.37
C GLU A 240 32.23 10.48 -2.70
N ILE A 241 31.34 11.45 -2.46
CA ILE A 241 29.90 11.32 -2.76
C ILE A 241 29.71 11.23 -4.27
N THR A 242 30.31 12.15 -5.02
CA THR A 242 30.30 12.17 -6.49
C THR A 242 30.80 10.85 -7.07
N ALA A 243 31.93 10.34 -6.57
CA ALA A 243 32.46 9.04 -6.99
C ALA A 243 31.54 7.86 -6.60
N GLY A 244 30.87 7.93 -5.44
CA GLY A 244 29.88 6.95 -5.01
C GLY A 244 28.65 6.91 -5.92
N ILE A 245 28.13 8.09 -6.27
CA ILE A 245 27.01 8.26 -7.20
C ILE A 245 27.38 7.78 -8.61
N TYR A 246 28.59 8.07 -9.08
CA TYR A 246 29.12 7.53 -10.33
C TYR A 246 29.10 6.00 -10.34
N LYS A 247 29.66 5.37 -9.29
CA LYS A 247 29.66 3.90 -9.14
C LYS A 247 28.25 3.31 -9.07
N LEU A 248 27.30 4.02 -8.44
CA LEU A 248 25.89 3.64 -8.46
C LEU A 248 25.34 3.66 -9.89
N GLY A 249 25.65 4.71 -10.66
CA GLY A 249 25.35 4.81 -12.09
C GLY A 249 25.88 3.60 -12.86
N VAL A 250 27.18 3.31 -12.77
CA VAL A 250 27.82 2.16 -13.45
C VAL A 250 27.11 0.85 -13.12
N MET A 251 26.84 0.61 -11.84
CA MET A 251 26.16 -0.62 -11.40
C MET A 251 24.76 -0.75 -11.98
N ILE A 252 23.99 0.34 -12.03
CA ILE A 252 22.63 0.33 -12.59
C ILE A 252 22.69 0.22 -14.12
N GLY A 253 23.61 0.89 -14.80
CA GLY A 253 23.80 0.80 -16.25
C GLY A 253 24.15 -0.62 -16.70
N GLY A 254 25.10 -1.27 -16.01
CA GLY A 254 25.52 -2.63 -16.34
C GLY A 254 24.45 -3.70 -16.07
N LYS A 255 23.49 -3.43 -15.18
CA LYS A 255 22.40 -4.37 -14.82
C LYS A 255 21.03 -3.97 -15.36
N GLY A 256 20.89 -2.80 -15.95
CA GLY A 256 19.62 -2.21 -16.37
C GLY A 256 19.02 -2.91 -17.59
N GLU A 257 17.82 -2.54 -18.01
CA GLU A 257 17.26 -3.00 -19.30
C GLU A 257 17.78 -2.09 -20.43
N LYS A 258 18.15 -2.64 -21.59
CA LYS A 258 18.80 -1.91 -22.71
C LYS A 258 18.09 -0.61 -23.13
N ASN A 259 16.77 -0.55 -22.96
CA ASN A 259 15.93 0.54 -23.44
C ASN A 259 15.26 1.34 -22.32
N ARG A 260 15.70 1.22 -21.07
CA ARG A 260 15.11 1.96 -19.94
C ARG A 260 16.18 2.58 -19.06
N ILE A 261 16.29 3.90 -19.14
CA ILE A 261 17.04 4.71 -18.18
C ILE A 261 16.13 4.95 -16.97
N GLN A 262 16.48 4.34 -15.83
CA GLN A 262 15.83 4.63 -14.56
C GLN A 262 16.81 5.38 -13.67
N ILE A 263 16.62 6.70 -13.58
CA ILE A 263 17.34 7.52 -12.61
C ILE A 263 16.66 7.31 -11.24
N PRO A 264 17.40 6.91 -10.19
CA PRO A 264 16.85 6.78 -8.86
C PRO A 264 16.77 8.16 -8.20
N TYR A 265 15.89 9.02 -8.72
CA TYR A 265 15.77 10.42 -8.29
C TYR A 265 15.51 10.54 -6.78
N ASP A 266 14.71 9.64 -6.22
CA ASP A 266 14.48 9.50 -4.78
C ASP A 266 15.77 9.27 -3.99
N ILE A 267 16.71 8.47 -4.51
CA ILE A 267 18.02 8.25 -3.88
C ILE A 267 18.93 9.47 -4.06
N LEU A 268 18.90 10.10 -5.24
CA LEU A 268 19.73 11.29 -5.51
C LEU A 268 19.28 12.48 -4.68
N GLU A 269 17.98 12.78 -4.64
CA GLU A 269 17.36 13.81 -3.78
C GLU A 269 17.68 13.54 -2.31
N PHE A 270 17.58 12.28 -1.89
CA PHE A 270 17.91 11.89 -0.54
C PHE A 270 19.38 12.11 -0.15
N ILE A 271 20.32 11.88 -1.08
CA ILE A 271 21.75 12.13 -0.88
C ILE A 271 22.02 13.65 -0.95
N ALA A 272 21.39 14.36 -1.87
CA ALA A 272 21.47 15.81 -2.01
C ALA A 272 21.06 16.51 -0.71
N ASP A 273 19.90 16.16 -0.15
CA ASP A 273 19.41 16.65 1.14
C ASP A 273 20.42 16.40 2.27
N LYS A 274 20.96 15.17 2.35
CA LYS A 274 21.87 14.79 3.44
C LYS A 274 23.14 15.63 3.47
N TYR A 275 23.71 15.88 2.29
CA TYR A 275 25.01 16.56 2.17
C TYR A 275 24.89 18.02 1.76
N SER A 276 23.67 18.57 1.74
CA SER A 276 23.39 19.94 1.27
C SER A 276 23.98 20.22 -0.11
N LEU A 277 23.87 19.24 -1.02
CA LEU A 277 24.33 19.34 -2.40
C LEU A 277 23.16 19.65 -3.34
N ASN A 278 23.43 20.26 -4.49
CA ASN A 278 22.41 20.37 -5.53
C ASN A 278 22.21 18.99 -6.19
N ILE A 279 20.96 18.60 -6.40
CA ILE A 279 20.62 17.35 -7.07
C ILE A 279 21.14 17.29 -8.52
N ASP A 280 21.24 18.43 -9.19
CA ASP A 280 21.78 18.52 -10.54
C ASP A 280 23.26 18.12 -10.57
N ASP A 281 24.01 18.45 -9.51
CA ASP A 281 25.42 18.08 -9.35
C ASP A 281 25.60 16.57 -9.12
N LEU A 282 24.57 15.88 -8.59
CA LEU A 282 24.56 14.43 -8.44
C LEU A 282 24.04 13.71 -9.69
N THR A 283 23.21 14.37 -10.49
CA THR A 283 22.60 13.74 -11.68
C THR A 283 23.63 13.54 -12.79
N LYS A 284 24.51 14.52 -13.02
CA LYS A 284 25.62 14.39 -14.00
C LYS A 284 26.55 13.19 -13.74
N PRO A 285 27.18 13.03 -12.56
CA PRO A 285 28.06 11.90 -12.29
C PRO A 285 27.29 10.57 -12.32
N PHE A 286 26.02 10.55 -11.91
CA PHE A 286 25.17 9.37 -12.05
C PHE A 286 25.01 8.95 -13.51
N MET A 287 24.63 9.89 -14.37
CA MET A 287 24.40 9.64 -15.80
C MET A 287 25.68 9.22 -16.52
N ASN A 288 26.82 9.84 -16.18
CA ASN A 288 28.11 9.43 -16.73
C ASN A 288 28.44 7.98 -16.37
N GLY A 289 28.30 7.62 -15.10
CA GLY A 289 28.50 6.23 -14.66
C GLY A 289 27.51 5.27 -15.33
N PHE A 290 26.24 5.65 -15.43
CA PHE A 290 25.21 4.82 -16.08
C PHE A 290 25.54 4.52 -17.55
N LEU A 291 25.99 5.53 -18.30
CA LEU A 291 26.42 5.37 -19.69
C LEU A 291 27.66 4.47 -19.81
N GLU A 292 28.62 4.58 -18.88
CA GLU A 292 29.78 3.68 -18.84
C GLU A 292 29.36 2.24 -18.58
N GLY A 293 28.53 1.98 -17.57
CA GLY A 293 28.04 0.63 -17.28
C GLY A 293 27.27 0.00 -18.46
N LEU A 294 26.52 0.81 -19.22
CA LEU A 294 25.88 0.35 -20.46
C LEU A 294 26.90 -0.03 -21.55
N LYS A 295 27.97 0.75 -21.71
CA LYS A 295 29.05 0.45 -22.66
C LYS A 295 29.76 -0.85 -22.31
N GLU A 296 30.12 -1.04 -21.04
CA GLU A 296 30.76 -2.26 -20.53
C GLU A 296 29.91 -3.49 -20.84
N ARG A 297 28.62 -3.43 -20.51
CA ARG A 297 27.68 -4.51 -20.81
C ARG A 297 27.59 -4.82 -22.31
N ASN A 298 27.47 -3.80 -23.16
CA ASN A 298 27.36 -3.99 -24.61
C ASN A 298 28.64 -4.62 -25.19
N LYS A 299 29.81 -4.33 -24.59
CA LYS A 299 31.08 -4.97 -24.95
C LYS A 299 31.06 -6.46 -24.56
N ASP A 300 30.67 -6.77 -23.33
CA ASP A 300 30.56 -8.15 -22.84
C ASP A 300 29.55 -9.00 -23.64
N GLU A 301 28.48 -8.39 -24.17
CA GLU A 301 27.51 -9.08 -25.03
C GLU A 301 28.07 -9.34 -26.43
N LYS A 302 28.79 -8.38 -27.03
CA LYS A 302 29.44 -8.56 -28.33
C LYS A 302 30.53 -9.63 -28.29
N GLU A 303 31.28 -9.73 -27.20
CA GLU A 303 32.29 -10.78 -27.03
C GLU A 303 31.68 -12.19 -26.85
N LYS A 304 30.39 -12.28 -26.56
CA LYS A 304 29.65 -13.55 -26.39
C LYS A 304 28.84 -13.96 -27.61
N GLU A 305 28.72 -13.10 -28.63
CA GLU A 305 28.11 -13.50 -29.89
C GLU A 305 29.06 -14.50 -30.58
N PRO A 306 28.60 -15.72 -30.91
CA PRO A 306 29.43 -16.68 -31.62
C PRO A 306 29.81 -16.05 -32.97
N VAL A 307 31.11 -16.09 -33.30
CA VAL A 307 31.60 -15.70 -34.61
C VAL A 307 30.98 -16.69 -35.62
N VAL A 308 29.96 -16.23 -36.33
CA VAL A 308 29.30 -16.97 -37.43
C VAL A 308 30.16 -16.88 -38.68
#